data_AF-A0AAJ1TND7-F1
#
_entry.id   AF-A0AAJ1TND7-F1
#
_cell.length_a   1.000
_cell.length_b   1.000
_cell.length_c   1.000
_cell.angle_alpha   90.00
_cell.angle_beta   90.00
_cell.angle_gamma   90.00
#
_symmetry.space_group_name_H-M   'P 1'
#
loop_
_entity.id
_entity.type
_entity.pdbx_description
1 polymer ?
#
loop_
_entity_poly.entity_id
_entity_poly.type
_entity_poly.pdbx_seq_one_letter_code
_entity_poly.pdbx_strand_id
1 'polypeptide(L)' 'MTRHDHRCAAEICREQGWQVGTCLVGDAGYGPTVIQITALGDRVMLAKILSHGRVAVAYNEAQAWSLSLRDWRSVG' A
#
# COMPACT_ATOMS: atom_id res chain seq x y z
N MET A 1 -13.05 -0.87 1.73
CA MET A 1 -12.80 -0.72 0.28
C MET A 1 -12.05 0.59 0.11
N THR A 2 -10.85 0.58 -0.45
CA THR A 2 -9.97 1.77 -0.49
C THR A 2 -9.98 2.46 -1.85
N ARG A 3 -10.41 1.76 -2.91
CA ARG A 3 -10.53 2.39 -4.23
C ARG A 3 -11.55 3.52 -4.18
N HIS A 4 -11.21 4.66 -4.79
CA HIS A 4 -11.97 5.90 -4.73
C HIS A 4 -12.10 6.53 -3.33
N ASP A 5 -11.37 6.02 -2.32
CA ASP A 5 -11.22 6.73 -1.05
C ASP A 5 -10.18 7.85 -1.22
N HIS A 6 -10.64 9.10 -1.12
CA HIS A 6 -9.82 10.29 -1.30
C HIS A 6 -9.19 10.79 0.01
N ARG A 7 -9.41 10.09 1.12
CA ARG A 7 -8.75 10.39 2.39
C ARG A 7 -7.27 10.12 2.28
N CYS A 8 -6.51 10.69 3.20
CA CYS A 8 -5.07 10.48 3.17
C CYS A 8 -4.72 9.04 3.56
N ALA A 9 -3.65 8.51 2.98
CA ALA A 9 -3.33 7.10 3.12
C ALA A 9 -3.05 6.68 4.56
N ALA A 10 -2.48 7.59 5.37
CA ALA A 10 -2.22 7.33 6.78
C ALA A 10 -3.50 7.21 7.62
N GLU A 11 -4.55 8.01 7.34
CA GLU A 11 -5.86 7.87 8.00
C GLU A 11 -6.49 6.51 7.70
N ILE A 12 -6.50 6.11 6.42
CA ILE A 12 -7.02 4.80 6.00
C ILE A 12 -6.25 3.67 6.69
N CYS A 13 -4.91 3.75 6.75
CA CYS A 13 -4.11 2.73 7.43
C CYS A 13 -4.47 2.59 8.91
N ARG A 14 -4.63 3.71 9.63
CA ARG A 14 -5.00 3.69 11.06
C ARG A 14 -6.35 3.04 11.29
N GLU A 15 -7.36 3.39 10.49
CA GLU A 15 -8.71 2.82 10.63
C GLU A 15 -8.75 1.32 10.33
N GLN A 16 -7.94 0.86 9.37
CA GLN A 16 -7.85 -0.56 9.01
C GLN A 16 -6.91 -1.35 9.94
N GLY A 17 -6.25 -0.69 10.91
CA GLY A 17 -5.25 -1.31 11.79
C GLY A 17 -3.94 -1.71 11.09
N TRP A 18 -3.69 -1.18 9.88
CA TRP A 18 -2.46 -1.40 9.14
C TRP A 18 -1.35 -0.52 9.67
N GLN A 19 -0.19 -1.12 9.91
CA GLN A 19 0.94 -0.50 10.61
C GLN A 19 2.25 -0.76 9.87
N VAL A 20 3.35 -0.14 10.33
CA VAL A 20 4.67 -0.40 9.76
C VAL A 20 4.96 -1.92 9.78
N GLY A 21 5.42 -2.45 8.66
CA GLY A 21 5.63 -3.88 8.44
C GLY A 21 4.45 -4.61 7.80
N THR A 22 3.22 -4.06 7.85
CA THR A 22 2.05 -4.66 7.18
C THR A 22 2.29 -4.72 5.67
N CYS A 23 2.06 -5.88 5.08
CA CYS A 23 2.05 -6.06 3.63
C CYS A 23 0.62 -5.86 3.11
N LEU A 24 0.48 -5.05 2.05
CA LEU A 24 -0.79 -4.81 1.39
C LEU A 24 -0.72 -5.33 -0.04
N VAL A 25 -1.80 -5.95 -0.50
CA VAL A 25 -1.99 -6.30 -1.91
C VAL A 25 -3.14 -5.51 -2.50
N GLY A 26 -2.96 -5.00 -3.71
CA GLY A 26 -4.01 -4.32 -4.47
C GLY A 26 -3.77 -4.48 -5.96
N ASP A 27 -4.84 -4.52 -6.76
CA ASP A 27 -4.77 -4.65 -8.22
C ASP A 27 -5.47 -3.46 -8.89
N ALA A 28 -4.81 -2.85 -9.87
CA ALA A 28 -5.34 -1.74 -10.67
C ALA A 28 -5.90 -2.19 -12.04
N GLY A 29 -5.91 -3.50 -12.32
CA GLY A 29 -6.26 -4.10 -13.61
C GLY A 29 -5.06 -4.54 -14.45
N TYR A 30 -3.84 -4.44 -13.92
CA TYR A 30 -2.58 -4.84 -14.59
C TYR A 30 -1.80 -5.91 -13.81
N GLY A 31 -2.40 -6.43 -12.74
CA GLY A 31 -1.81 -7.44 -11.86
C GLY A 31 -1.60 -6.94 -10.43
N PRO A 32 -1.56 -7.85 -9.46
CA PRO A 32 -1.46 -7.51 -8.05
C PRO A 32 -0.13 -6.84 -7.74
N THR A 33 -0.19 -5.70 -7.08
CA THR A 33 0.97 -5.02 -6.50
C THR A 33 1.00 -5.35 -5.01
N VAL A 34 2.14 -5.84 -4.52
CA VAL A 34 2.37 -6.04 -3.09
C VAL A 34 3.31 -4.95 -2.60
N ILE A 35 2.89 -4.22 -1.57
CA ILE A 35 3.71 -3.20 -0.90
C ILE A 35 3.86 -3.53 0.58
N GLN A 36 4.98 -3.13 1.18
CA GLN A 36 5.16 -3.19 2.63
C GLN A 36 5.26 -1.78 3.19
N ILE A 37 4.43 -1.47 4.19
CA ILE A 37 4.45 -0.18 4.88
C ILE A 37 5.78 -0.03 5.63
N THR A 38 6.48 1.07 5.41
CA THR A 38 7.76 1.38 6.07
C THR A 38 7.64 2.57 7.03
N ALA A 39 6.70 3.50 6.79
CA ALA A 39 6.41 4.59 7.71
C ALA A 39 4.95 5.06 7.59
N LEU A 40 4.39 5.56 8.69
CA LEU A 40 3.10 6.24 8.74
C LEU A 40 3.27 7.59 9.43
N GLY A 41 3.13 8.68 8.66
CA GLY A 41 3.04 10.03 9.19
C GLY A 41 1.59 10.44 9.45
N ASP A 42 1.31 11.73 9.63
CA ASP A 42 -0.06 12.21 9.89
C ASP A 42 -0.98 12.01 8.68
N ARG A 43 -0.48 12.33 7.48
CA ARG A 43 -1.21 12.21 6.21
C ARG A 43 -0.61 11.21 5.23
N VAL A 44 0.72 11.14 5.21
CA VAL A 44 1.47 10.37 4.22
C VAL A 44 1.82 9.00 4.79
N MET A 45 1.67 7.94 3.98
CA MET A 45 2.30 6.65 4.23
C MET A 45 3.49 6.48 3.28
N LEU A 46 4.57 5.88 3.79
CA LEU A 46 5.66 5.37 2.95
C LEU A 46 5.57 3.85 2.88
N ALA A 47 5.82 3.30 1.70
CA ALA A 47 5.90 1.87 1.49
C ALA A 47 6.87 1.53 0.36
N LYS A 48 7.42 0.32 0.41
CA LYS A 48 8.23 -0.25 -0.67
C LYS A 48 7.46 -1.31 -1.43
N ILE A 49 7.67 -1.41 -2.75
CA ILE A 49 7.10 -2.49 -3.55
C ILE A 49 7.89 -3.77 -3.32
N LEU A 50 7.20 -4.86 -2.97
CA LEU A 50 7.81 -6.18 -2.88
C LEU A 50 7.70 -6.92 -4.22
N SER A 51 6.52 -6.84 -4.85
CA SER A 51 6.25 -7.48 -6.13
C SER A 51 5.18 -6.75 -6.93
N HIS A 52 5.21 -6.96 -8.24
CA HIS A 52 4.14 -6.59 -9.16
C HIS A 52 3.86 -7.77 -10.09
N GLY A 53 2.62 -8.24 -10.10
CA GLY A 53 2.25 -9.51 -10.72
C GLY A 53 2.99 -10.68 -10.07
N ARG A 54 3.72 -11.46 -10.88
CA ARG A 54 4.55 -12.58 -10.41
C ARG A 54 6.03 -12.24 -10.28
N VAL A 55 6.39 -10.96 -10.43
CA VAL A 55 7.78 -10.52 -10.51
C VAL A 55 8.15 -9.74 -9.25
N ALA A 56 9.24 -10.14 -8.60
CA ALA A 56 9.83 -9.40 -7.50
C ALA A 56 10.48 -8.10 -8.02
N VAL A 57 10.32 -7.00 -7.29
CA VAL A 57 10.87 -5.70 -7.70
C VAL A 57 12.25 -5.51 -7.06
N ALA A 58 13.30 -5.39 -7.88
CA ALA A 58 14.69 -5.29 -7.42
C ALA A 58 15.05 -3.92 -6.82
N TYR A 59 14.43 -2.84 -7.29
CA TYR A 59 14.61 -1.49 -6.76
C TYR A 59 13.35 -1.08 -5.98
N ASN A 60 13.41 -1.19 -4.65
CA ASN A 60 12.25 -1.05 -3.78
C ASN A 60 12.45 -0.03 -2.67
N GLU A 61 12.97 1.15 -3.02
CA GLU A 61 13.02 2.26 -2.09
C GLU A 61 11.61 2.63 -1.59
N ALA A 62 11.54 3.10 -0.34
CA ALA A 62 10.28 3.54 0.23
C ALA A 62 9.82 4.84 -0.45
N GLN A 63 8.59 4.85 -0.95
CA GLN A 63 7.98 6.00 -1.62
C GLN A 63 6.64 6.33 -0.98
N ALA A 64 6.11 7.53 -1.23
CA ALA A 64 4.77 7.90 -0.78
C ALA A 64 3.70 7.17 -1.61
N TRP A 65 2.69 6.63 -0.93
CA TRP A 65 1.59 5.90 -1.58
C TRP A 65 0.23 6.58 -1.38
N SER A 66 -0.57 6.55 -2.44
CA SER A 66 -2.02 6.72 -2.37
C SER A 66 -2.70 5.36 -2.38
N LEU A 67 -3.75 5.22 -1.57
CA LEU A 67 -4.58 4.01 -1.52
C LEU A 67 -5.83 4.09 -2.42
N SER A 68 -6.05 5.22 -3.10
CA SER A 68 -7.28 5.50 -3.86
C SER A 68 -7.41 4.72 -5.18
N LEU A 69 -6.30 4.20 -5.71
CA LEU A 69 -6.25 3.60 -7.06
C LEU A 69 -6.60 2.10 -7.08
N ARG A 70 -6.56 1.43 -5.93
CA ARG A 70 -6.69 -0.03 -5.83
C ARG A 70 -7.51 -0.37 -4.61
N ASP A 71 -8.14 -1.53 -4.63
CA ASP A 71 -8.71 -2.13 -3.43
C ASP A 71 -7.63 -2.88 -2.68
N TRP A 72 -7.10 -2.21 -1.67
CA TRP A 72 -6.04 -2.73 -0.82
C TRP A 72 -6.63 -3.61 0.27
N ARG A 73 -5.92 -4.70 0.56
CA ARG A 73 -6.15 -5.55 1.72
C ARG A 73 -4.81 -6.00 2.29
N SER A 74 -4.78 -6.22 3.61
CA SER A 74 -3.61 -6.83 4.24
C SER A 74 -3.40 -8.26 3.75
N VAL A 75 -2.15 -8.62 3.53
CA VAL A 75 -1.70 -9.98 3.33
C VAL A 75 -0.76 -10.35 4.46
N GLY A 76 -1.09 -11.41 5.17
CA GLY A 76 -0.34 -12.01 6.27
C GLY A 76 -0.30 -13.50 6.04
#